data_AF-A0A3S0DZ76-F1
#
_entry.id   AF-A0A3S0DZ76-F1
#
_cell.length_a   1.000
_cell.length_b   1.000
_cell.length_c   1.000
_cell.angle_alpha   90.00
_cell.angle_beta   90.00
_cell.angle_gamma   90.00
#
_symmetry.space_group_name_H-M   'P 1'
#
loop_
_entity.id
_entity.type
_entity.pdbx_description
1 polymer ?
#
loop_
_entity_poly.entity_id
_entity_poly.type
_entity_poly.pdbx_seq_one_letter_code
_entity_poly.pdbx_strand_id
1 'polypeptide(L)'
;MDIKLILKQLIKCNINSPLEQAHFLAQCEHESAGFKHLSESTNYRYKSAKLVFGKYKAQIEAKQREEQATDDSFCPQPWLFDLVYGTRMGNQFDGVNDHDGFNFRGGGLLQLTGKDNYCKFLEFANNHGHRLSLSEITEFIRTDEGAILSAIWYWQTNQIGQFALLDDVVAVSKLINCGSIHKPDSSVIGLTERINATAKYKQVLGLTNN
;
A
#
# COMPACT_ATOMS: atom_id res chain seq x y z
N MET A 1 -1.92 -13.99 -5.82
CA MET A 1 -0.45 -14.04 -5.67
C MET A 1 -0.03 -15.38 -5.05
N ASP A 2 1.09 -15.95 -5.50
CA ASP A 2 1.63 -17.21 -4.95
C ASP A 2 2.48 -16.93 -3.69
N ILE A 3 2.13 -17.56 -2.56
CA ILE A 3 2.87 -17.45 -1.29
C ILE A 3 4.33 -17.92 -1.44
N LYS A 4 4.60 -18.93 -2.27
CA LYS A 4 5.97 -19.40 -2.51
C LYS A 4 6.84 -18.33 -3.17
N LEU A 5 6.25 -17.52 -4.05
CA LEU A 5 6.94 -16.39 -4.66
C LEU A 5 7.30 -15.33 -3.59
N ILE A 6 6.36 -15.02 -2.69
CA ILE A 6 6.59 -14.08 -1.59
C ILE A 6 7.74 -14.56 -0.71
N LEU A 7 7.67 -15.80 -0.22
CA LEU A 7 8.70 -16.39 0.64
C LEU A 7 10.09 -16.39 -0.03
N LYS A 8 10.15 -16.71 -1.33
CA LYS A 8 11.39 -16.67 -2.11
C LYS A 8 12.00 -15.25 -2.13
N GLN A 9 11.19 -14.22 -2.30
CA GLN A 9 11.69 -12.83 -2.30
C GLN A 9 12.07 -12.37 -0.88
N LEU A 10 11.32 -12.76 0.15
CA LEU A 10 11.68 -12.49 1.56
C LEU A 10 13.08 -13.03 1.89
N ILE A 11 13.35 -14.29 1.54
CA ILE A 11 14.67 -14.93 1.75
C ILE A 11 15.77 -14.18 0.98
N LYS A 12 15.54 -13.81 -0.29
CA LYS A 12 16.50 -13.03 -1.08
C LYS A 12 16.83 -11.67 -0.45
N CYS A 13 15.87 -11.07 0.26
CA CYS A 13 16.04 -9.82 0.98
C CYS A 13 16.41 -10.03 2.47
N ASN A 14 16.92 -11.20 2.85
CA ASN A 14 17.38 -11.55 4.19
C ASN A 14 16.29 -11.60 5.29
N ILE A 15 15.02 -11.71 4.92
CA ILE A 15 13.90 -11.99 5.84
C ILE A 15 13.70 -13.51 5.90
N ASN A 16 14.48 -14.16 6.78
CA ASN A 16 14.59 -15.62 6.84
C ASN A 16 13.82 -16.27 8.00
N SER A 17 13.45 -15.51 9.02
CA SER A 17 12.74 -16.03 10.19
C SER A 17 11.32 -16.45 9.79
N PRO A 18 10.89 -17.70 10.03
CA PRO A 18 9.51 -18.12 9.75
C PRO A 18 8.49 -17.27 10.51
N LEU A 19 8.85 -16.78 11.71
CA LEU A 19 7.98 -15.92 12.50
C LEU A 19 7.80 -14.56 11.82
N GLU A 20 8.89 -13.94 11.40
CA GLU A 20 8.84 -12.67 10.67
C GLU A 20 8.07 -12.81 9.35
N GLN A 21 8.32 -13.90 8.61
CA GLN A 21 7.61 -14.23 7.37
C GLN A 21 6.10 -14.40 7.61
N ALA A 22 5.69 -15.04 8.72
CA ALA A 22 4.28 -15.18 9.06
C ALA A 22 3.59 -13.83 9.29
N HIS A 23 4.24 -12.93 10.03
CA HIS A 23 3.73 -11.57 10.24
C HIS A 23 3.68 -10.78 8.92
N PHE A 24 4.73 -10.85 8.11
CA PHE A 24 4.78 -10.18 6.80
C PHE A 24 3.61 -10.63 5.90
N LEU A 25 3.40 -11.94 5.78
CA LEU A 25 2.32 -12.52 4.98
C LEU A 25 0.95 -12.12 5.51
N ALA A 26 0.76 -12.13 6.82
CA ALA A 26 -0.50 -11.75 7.45
C ALA A 26 -0.89 -10.30 7.18
N GLN A 27 0.06 -9.37 7.32
CA GLN A 27 -0.17 -7.96 7.05
C GLN A 27 -0.44 -7.72 5.56
N CYS A 28 0.37 -8.32 4.68
CA CYS A 28 0.16 -8.21 3.24
C CYS A 28 -1.19 -8.79 2.81
N GLU A 29 -1.61 -9.92 3.37
CA GLU A 29 -2.92 -10.50 3.08
C GLU A 29 -4.05 -9.53 3.45
N HIS A 30 -3.96 -8.93 4.63
CA HIS A 30 -4.98 -8.01 5.11
C HIS A 30 -5.07 -6.75 4.24
N GLU A 31 -3.94 -6.10 3.97
CA GLU A 31 -3.88 -4.85 3.20
C GLU A 31 -4.26 -5.00 1.72
N SER A 32 -4.08 -6.21 1.16
CA SER A 32 -4.34 -6.49 -0.27
C SER A 32 -5.64 -7.27 -0.52
N ALA A 33 -6.52 -7.37 0.48
CA ALA A 33 -7.76 -8.13 0.44
C ALA A 33 -7.57 -9.60 -0.01
N GLY A 34 -6.58 -10.28 0.56
CA GLY A 34 -6.24 -11.65 0.19
C GLY A 34 -5.35 -11.74 -1.04
N PHE A 35 -4.45 -10.78 -1.24
CA PHE A 35 -3.57 -10.69 -2.43
C PHE A 35 -4.32 -10.52 -3.76
N LYS A 36 -5.49 -9.86 -3.70
CA LYS A 36 -6.37 -9.62 -4.86
C LYS A 36 -6.22 -8.22 -5.43
N HIS A 37 -5.75 -7.26 -4.63
CA HIS A 37 -5.62 -5.86 -5.03
C HIS A 37 -4.19 -5.38 -4.86
N LEU A 38 -3.59 -4.93 -5.98
CA LEU A 38 -2.24 -4.36 -6.05
C LEU A 38 -2.23 -2.88 -6.45
N SER A 39 -3.41 -2.27 -6.57
CA SER A 39 -3.59 -0.86 -6.88
C SER A 39 -4.86 -0.40 -6.22
N GLU A 40 -4.87 0.85 -5.76
CA GLU A 40 -6.13 1.48 -5.39
C GLU A 40 -7.04 1.63 -6.63
N SER A 41 -8.35 1.52 -6.41
CA SER A 41 -9.35 1.68 -7.46
C SER A 41 -9.36 3.10 -7.97
N THR A 42 -9.34 3.29 -9.28
CA THR A 42 -9.49 4.60 -9.92
C THR A 42 -10.95 4.90 -10.29
N ASN A 43 -11.84 3.91 -10.18
CA ASN A 43 -13.23 3.96 -10.62
C ASN A 43 -14.17 4.50 -9.53
N TYR A 44 -14.04 5.78 -9.21
CA TYR A 44 -14.96 6.46 -8.30
C TYR A 44 -16.08 7.15 -9.08
N ARG A 45 -17.33 6.85 -8.73
CA ARG A 45 -18.47 7.66 -9.14
C ARG A 45 -18.51 8.96 -8.32
N TYR A 46 -19.06 10.04 -8.85
CA TYR A 46 -19.18 11.32 -8.13
C TYR A 46 -19.83 11.15 -6.75
N LYS A 47 -20.88 10.33 -6.65
CA LYS A 47 -21.51 10.00 -5.36
C LYS A 47 -20.53 9.42 -4.35
N SER A 48 -19.77 8.40 -4.74
CA SER A 48 -18.77 7.76 -3.88
C SER A 48 -17.57 8.66 -3.59
N ALA A 49 -17.09 9.42 -4.58
CA ALA A 49 -15.95 10.33 -4.41
C ALA A 49 -16.23 11.40 -3.35
N LYS A 50 -17.44 11.97 -3.34
CA LYS A 50 -17.88 12.95 -2.33
C LYS A 50 -17.90 12.39 -0.90
N LEU A 51 -18.08 11.08 -0.75
CA LEU A 51 -18.08 10.41 0.56
C LEU A 51 -16.67 10.02 1.00
N VAL A 52 -15.91 9.36 0.11
CA VAL A 52 -14.55 8.87 0.39
C VAL A 52 -13.58 10.04 0.56
N PHE A 53 -13.68 11.05 -0.31
CA PHE A 53 -12.82 12.23 -0.32
C PHE A 53 -13.56 13.46 0.20
N GLY A 54 -14.26 13.32 1.32
CA GLY A 54 -15.13 14.38 1.88
C GLY A 54 -14.45 15.74 2.06
N LYS A 55 -13.13 15.77 2.32
CA LYS A 55 -12.31 17.00 2.35
C LYS A 55 -12.37 17.81 1.04
N TYR A 56 -12.54 17.14 -0.09
CA TYR A 56 -12.52 17.71 -1.45
C TYR A 56 -13.92 17.78 -2.08
N LYS A 57 -14.98 17.59 -1.27
CA LYS A 57 -16.36 17.50 -1.76
C LYS A 57 -16.76 18.71 -2.61
N ALA A 58 -16.39 19.93 -2.21
CA ALA A 58 -16.73 21.15 -2.94
C ALA A 58 -16.12 21.19 -4.35
N GLN A 59 -14.84 20.80 -4.48
CA GLN A 59 -14.14 20.70 -5.75
C GLN A 59 -14.73 19.61 -6.64
N ILE A 60 -15.09 18.46 -6.04
CA ILE A 60 -15.77 17.35 -6.74
C ILE A 60 -17.14 17.78 -7.26
N GLU A 61 -17.94 18.49 -6.48
CA GLU A 61 -19.24 19.03 -6.92
C GLU A 61 -19.09 20.11 -8.00
N ALA A 62 -18.05 20.94 -7.93
CA ALA A 62 -17.75 21.92 -8.97
C ALA A 62 -17.41 21.24 -10.30
N LYS A 63 -16.53 20.22 -10.27
CA LYS A 63 -16.18 19.43 -11.45
C LYS A 63 -17.39 18.67 -12.02
N GLN A 64 -18.25 18.15 -11.15
CA GLN A 64 -19.50 17.48 -11.55
C GLN A 64 -20.41 18.42 -12.36
N ARG A 65 -20.57 19.67 -11.90
CA ARG A 65 -21.38 20.69 -12.60
C ARG A 65 -20.75 21.12 -13.92
N GLU A 66 -19.43 21.33 -13.94
CA GLU A 66 -18.67 21.68 -15.15
C GLU A 66 -18.87 20.65 -16.26
N GLU A 67 -18.79 19.36 -15.92
CA GLU A 67 -18.95 18.26 -16.89
C GLU A 67 -20.42 17.88 -17.16
N GLN A 68 -21.38 18.56 -16.52
CA GLN A 68 -22.81 18.22 -16.59
C GLN A 68 -23.08 16.75 -16.23
N ALA A 69 -22.31 16.20 -15.29
CA ALA A 69 -22.30 14.80 -14.93
C ALA A 69 -23.31 14.46 -13.83
N THR A 70 -23.75 13.20 -13.79
CA THR A 70 -24.65 12.70 -12.74
C THR A 70 -23.87 12.10 -11.57
N ASP A 71 -24.56 11.81 -10.47
CA ASP A 71 -23.97 11.14 -9.30
C ASP A 71 -23.40 9.75 -9.63
N ASP A 72 -23.96 9.10 -10.65
CA ASP A 72 -23.51 7.80 -11.13
C ASP A 72 -22.40 7.91 -12.19
N SER A 73 -22.10 9.10 -12.72
CA SER A 73 -20.97 9.27 -13.63
C SER A 73 -19.64 9.04 -12.88
N PHE A 74 -18.66 8.44 -13.56
CA PHE A 74 -17.30 8.32 -13.03
C PHE A 74 -16.62 9.68 -13.00
N CYS A 75 -15.90 9.98 -11.91
CA CYS A 75 -15.04 11.14 -11.87
C CYS A 75 -13.88 10.98 -12.87
N PRO A 76 -13.48 12.06 -13.57
CA PRO A 76 -12.40 12.01 -14.53
C PRO A 76 -11.07 11.69 -13.84
N GLN A 77 -10.27 10.87 -14.53
CA GLN A 77 -8.89 10.59 -14.20
C GLN A 77 -7.99 11.22 -15.27
N PRO A 78 -6.78 11.72 -14.93
CA PRO A 78 -6.11 11.64 -13.61
C PRO A 78 -6.59 12.67 -12.57
N TRP A 79 -7.49 13.59 -12.97
CA TRP A 79 -7.92 14.75 -12.19
C TRP A 79 -8.30 14.47 -10.73
N LEU A 80 -9.12 13.43 -10.47
CA LEU A 80 -9.57 13.16 -9.09
C LEU A 80 -8.39 12.86 -8.16
N PHE A 81 -7.40 12.12 -8.64
CA PHE A 81 -6.25 11.71 -7.85
C PHE A 81 -5.24 12.83 -7.71
N ASP A 82 -5.06 13.63 -8.76
CA ASP A 82 -4.23 14.83 -8.71
C ASP A 82 -4.78 15.85 -7.70
N LEU A 83 -6.11 16.01 -7.62
CA LEU A 83 -6.78 16.80 -6.58
C LEU A 83 -6.52 16.25 -5.16
N VAL A 84 -6.63 14.93 -4.97
CA VAL A 84 -6.57 14.29 -3.65
C VAL A 84 -5.13 14.19 -3.12
N TYR A 85 -4.17 13.94 -4.01
CA TYR A 85 -2.78 13.67 -3.67
C TYR A 85 -1.79 14.76 -4.08
N GLY A 86 -2.22 15.80 -4.78
CA GLY A 86 -1.38 16.97 -5.09
C GLY A 86 -0.77 17.58 -3.84
N THR A 87 0.47 18.07 -3.95
CA THR A 87 1.29 18.71 -2.90
C THR A 87 1.65 17.82 -1.71
N ARG A 88 1.42 16.51 -1.82
CA ARG A 88 1.67 15.55 -0.74
C ARG A 88 2.77 14.57 -1.16
N MET A 89 3.63 14.19 -0.21
CA MET A 89 4.57 13.07 -0.39
C MET A 89 5.45 13.19 -1.65
N GLY A 90 5.93 14.42 -1.93
CA GLY A 90 6.77 14.71 -3.09
C GLY A 90 6.01 14.97 -4.40
N ASN A 91 4.70 14.80 -4.43
CA ASN A 91 3.89 15.16 -5.59
C ASN A 91 3.91 16.67 -5.78
N GLN A 92 4.01 17.15 -7.03
CA GLN A 92 3.86 18.58 -7.34
C GLN A 92 2.41 19.03 -7.12
N PHE A 93 2.09 20.26 -7.54
CA PHE A 93 0.75 20.86 -7.41
C PHE A 93 -0.36 19.93 -7.99
N ASP A 94 -1.63 20.23 -7.76
CA ASP A 94 -2.84 19.40 -7.98
C ASP A 94 -3.13 18.87 -9.41
N GLY A 95 -2.12 18.53 -10.20
CA GLY A 95 -2.23 17.99 -11.55
C GLY A 95 -1.86 18.98 -12.65
N VAL A 96 -1.52 20.23 -12.29
CA VAL A 96 -1.38 21.33 -13.25
C VAL A 96 -0.18 21.16 -14.19
N ASN A 97 0.92 20.57 -13.72
CA ASN A 97 2.16 20.40 -14.50
C ASN A 97 2.61 18.94 -14.62
N ASP A 98 2.00 18.04 -13.87
CA ASP A 98 2.21 16.60 -13.92
C ASP A 98 0.95 15.86 -13.47
N HIS A 99 0.98 14.54 -13.52
CA HIS A 99 -0.10 13.70 -12.99
C HIS A 99 0.41 12.88 -11.80
N ASP A 100 1.23 13.50 -10.94
CA ASP A 100 1.92 12.81 -9.84
C ASP A 100 0.91 12.13 -8.89
N GLY A 101 -0.22 12.78 -8.62
CA GLY A 101 -1.25 12.23 -7.74
C GLY A 101 -1.83 10.94 -8.29
N PHE A 102 -2.10 10.88 -9.59
CA PHE A 102 -2.55 9.66 -10.25
C PHE A 102 -1.43 8.64 -10.49
N ASN A 103 -0.25 9.07 -10.93
CA ASN A 103 0.86 8.20 -11.30
C ASN A 103 1.42 7.46 -10.08
N PHE A 104 1.59 8.17 -8.96
CA PHE A 104 2.10 7.65 -7.69
C PHE A 104 1.00 7.33 -6.68
N ARG A 105 -0.19 7.01 -7.17
CA ARG A 105 -1.30 6.50 -6.38
C ARG A 105 -0.95 5.17 -5.69
N GLY A 106 -1.74 4.78 -4.68
CA GLY A 106 -1.61 3.56 -3.90
C GLY A 106 -1.36 2.33 -4.77
N GLY A 107 -0.21 1.68 -4.54
CA GLY A 107 0.25 0.51 -5.29
C GLY A 107 0.92 -0.55 -4.41
N GLY A 108 0.90 -1.79 -4.87
CA GLY A 108 1.51 -2.93 -4.20
C GLY A 108 0.70 -3.45 -3.00
N LEU A 109 1.29 -4.40 -2.26
CA LEU A 109 0.62 -5.12 -1.18
C LEU A 109 0.29 -4.23 0.04
N LEU A 110 1.09 -3.19 0.28
CA LEU A 110 0.95 -2.27 1.42
C LEU A 110 0.56 -0.84 0.99
N GLN A 111 -0.02 -0.68 -0.21
CA GLN A 111 -0.55 0.60 -0.72
C GLN A 111 0.45 1.78 -0.66
N LEU A 112 1.65 1.57 -1.22
CA LEU A 112 2.66 2.62 -1.31
C LEU A 112 2.13 3.80 -2.14
N THR A 113 2.24 5.02 -1.59
CA THR A 113 1.66 6.22 -2.18
C THR A 113 2.65 7.39 -2.14
N GLY A 114 2.66 8.21 -3.19
CA GLY A 114 3.42 9.46 -3.30
C GLY A 114 4.80 9.31 -3.95
N LYS A 115 5.18 10.30 -4.75
CA LYS A 115 6.42 10.31 -5.54
C LYS A 115 7.68 10.05 -4.72
N ASP A 116 7.81 10.65 -3.53
CA ASP A 116 8.98 10.45 -2.66
C ASP A 116 9.18 8.97 -2.30
N ASN A 117 8.08 8.29 -2.01
CA ASN A 117 8.10 6.87 -1.67
C ASN A 117 8.42 6.01 -2.90
N TYR A 118 7.85 6.34 -4.06
CA TYR A 118 8.16 5.65 -5.32
C TYR A 118 9.62 5.85 -5.75
N CYS A 119 10.20 7.03 -5.54
CA CYS A 119 11.62 7.27 -5.81
C CYS A 119 12.53 6.41 -4.92
N LYS A 120 12.23 6.32 -3.62
CA LYS A 120 13.00 5.45 -2.70
C LYS A 120 12.81 3.97 -3.02
N PHE A 121 11.60 3.57 -3.41
CA PHE A 121 11.34 2.21 -3.86
C PHE A 121 12.06 1.90 -5.17
N LEU A 122 12.13 2.85 -6.10
CA LEU A 122 12.90 2.74 -7.35
C LEU A 122 14.38 2.47 -7.07
N GLU A 123 14.99 3.24 -6.17
CA GLU A 123 16.37 3.01 -5.73
C GLU A 123 16.55 1.61 -5.15
N PHE A 124 15.62 1.18 -4.28
CA PHE A 124 15.64 -0.16 -3.71
C PHE A 124 15.54 -1.26 -4.77
N ALA A 125 14.58 -1.16 -5.70
CA ALA A 125 14.40 -2.14 -6.76
C ALA A 125 15.64 -2.22 -7.66
N ASN A 126 16.22 -1.07 -8.03
CA ASN A 126 17.43 -1.04 -8.87
C ASN A 126 18.64 -1.64 -8.15
N ASN A 127 18.76 -1.43 -6.83
CA ASN A 127 19.77 -2.10 -6.00
C ASN A 127 19.54 -3.63 -5.86
N HIS A 128 18.34 -4.12 -6.19
CA HIS A 128 17.99 -5.54 -6.22
C HIS A 128 17.98 -6.13 -7.63
N GLY A 129 18.68 -5.50 -8.58
CA GLY A 129 18.94 -6.05 -9.91
C GLY A 129 17.99 -5.58 -11.01
N HIS A 130 17.08 -4.65 -10.70
CA HIS A 130 16.28 -3.97 -11.71
C HIS A 130 17.02 -2.77 -12.33
N ARG A 131 16.49 -2.27 -13.45
CA ARG A 131 16.96 -1.06 -14.13
C ARG A 131 15.75 -0.27 -14.64
N LEU A 132 14.98 0.24 -13.70
CA LEU A 132 13.73 0.95 -13.96
C LEU A 132 13.97 2.46 -13.94
N SER A 133 13.15 3.18 -14.68
CA SER A 133 12.93 4.61 -14.59
C SER A 133 11.75 4.95 -13.67
N LEU A 134 11.54 6.24 -13.40
CA LEU A 134 10.42 6.71 -12.58
C LEU A 134 9.05 6.46 -13.23
N SER A 135 8.95 6.39 -14.55
CA SER A 135 7.70 6.01 -15.22
C SER A 135 7.48 4.51 -15.21
N GLU A 136 8.52 3.69 -15.31
CA GLU A 136 8.38 2.22 -15.29
C GLU A 136 8.06 1.69 -13.90
N ILE A 137 8.56 2.33 -12.83
CA ILE A 137 8.30 1.89 -11.45
C ILE A 137 6.82 2.02 -11.06
N THR A 138 6.08 2.96 -11.67
CA THR A 138 4.64 3.15 -11.39
C THR A 138 3.83 1.95 -11.85
N GLU A 139 4.20 1.31 -12.97
CA GLU A 139 3.57 0.08 -13.43
C GLU A 139 4.17 -1.16 -12.77
N PHE A 140 5.49 -1.17 -12.53
CA PHE A 140 6.18 -2.30 -11.91
C PHE A 140 5.60 -2.65 -10.54
N ILE A 141 5.30 -1.66 -9.69
CA ILE A 141 4.73 -1.89 -8.35
C ILE A 141 3.38 -2.65 -8.38
N ARG A 142 2.69 -2.64 -9.53
CA ARG A 142 1.39 -3.28 -9.74
C ARG A 142 1.52 -4.71 -10.29
N THR A 143 2.75 -5.18 -10.52
CA THR A 143 3.06 -6.59 -10.82
C THR A 143 3.23 -7.38 -9.53
N ASP A 144 3.14 -8.71 -9.59
CA ASP A 144 3.38 -9.56 -8.41
C ASP A 144 4.77 -9.31 -7.81
N GLU A 145 5.82 -9.23 -8.63
CA GLU A 145 7.19 -9.01 -8.15
C GLU A 145 7.36 -7.62 -7.52
N GLY A 146 6.91 -6.57 -8.22
CA GLY A 146 7.04 -5.21 -7.70
C GLY A 146 6.21 -4.96 -6.45
N ALA A 147 5.02 -5.54 -6.34
CA ALA A 147 4.17 -5.44 -5.16
C ALA A 147 4.80 -6.11 -3.93
N ILE A 148 5.52 -7.22 -4.13
CA ILE A 148 6.27 -7.90 -3.07
C ILE A 148 7.48 -7.06 -2.67
N LEU A 149 8.30 -6.61 -3.63
CA LEU A 149 9.50 -5.83 -3.35
C LEU A 149 9.17 -4.49 -2.67
N SER A 150 8.06 -3.83 -3.04
CA SER A 150 7.64 -2.59 -2.39
C SER A 150 7.24 -2.81 -0.94
N ALA A 151 6.58 -3.93 -0.64
CA ALA A 151 6.24 -4.31 0.72
C ALA A 151 7.48 -4.66 1.55
N ILE A 152 8.45 -5.37 0.97
CA ILE A 152 9.75 -5.67 1.60
C ILE A 152 10.51 -4.37 1.91
N TRP A 153 10.60 -3.46 0.93
CA TRP A 153 11.22 -2.16 1.12
C TRP A 153 10.58 -1.40 2.29
N TYR A 154 9.25 -1.35 2.35
CA TYR A 154 8.54 -0.67 3.43
C TYR A 154 8.81 -1.34 4.78
N TRP A 155 8.79 -2.68 4.82
CA TRP A 155 9.05 -3.46 6.02
C TRP A 155 10.43 -3.20 6.62
N GLN A 156 11.47 -3.19 5.76
CA GLN A 156 12.85 -2.95 6.16
C GLN A 156 13.09 -1.48 6.53
N THR A 157 12.61 -0.55 5.71
CA THR A 157 12.78 0.90 5.94
C THR A 157 12.19 1.33 7.28
N ASN A 158 11.05 0.75 7.66
CA ASN A 158 10.37 1.06 8.92
C ASN A 158 10.77 0.13 10.08
N GLN A 159 11.77 -0.73 9.88
CA GLN A 159 12.29 -1.66 10.89
C GLN A 159 11.19 -2.50 11.57
N ILE A 160 10.20 -2.96 10.80
CA ILE A 160 9.02 -3.65 11.33
C ILE A 160 9.39 -5.04 11.84
N GLY A 161 10.38 -5.68 11.19
CA GLY A 161 10.86 -7.02 11.52
C GLY A 161 11.21 -7.21 13.00
N GLN A 162 11.73 -6.18 13.67
CA GLN A 162 12.09 -6.27 15.10
C GLN A 162 10.88 -6.59 15.99
N PHE A 163 9.70 -6.09 15.66
CA PHE A 163 8.46 -6.35 16.41
C PHE A 163 7.87 -7.71 16.04
N ALA A 164 7.95 -8.09 14.77
CA ALA A 164 7.54 -9.41 14.32
C ALA A 164 8.36 -10.53 14.96
N LEU A 165 9.67 -10.32 15.16
CA LEU A 165 10.55 -11.27 15.86
C LEU A 165 10.22 -11.41 17.35
N LEU A 166 9.57 -10.42 17.95
CA LEU A 166 9.00 -10.47 19.31
C LEU A 166 7.57 -11.02 19.34
N ASP A 167 7.05 -11.43 18.18
CA ASP A 167 5.67 -11.86 17.99
C ASP A 167 4.61 -10.80 18.30
N ASP A 168 4.97 -9.51 18.24
CA ASP A 168 4.08 -8.40 18.58
C ASP A 168 3.24 -7.97 17.37
N VAL A 169 2.16 -8.71 17.14
CA VAL A 169 1.22 -8.44 16.04
C VAL A 169 0.54 -7.08 16.15
N VAL A 170 0.38 -6.55 17.36
CA VAL A 170 -0.26 -5.25 17.58
C VAL A 170 0.69 -4.13 17.13
N ALA A 171 1.95 -4.15 17.56
CA ALA A 171 2.96 -3.18 17.13
C ALA A 171 3.19 -3.23 15.61
N VAL A 172 3.31 -4.43 15.04
CA VAL A 172 3.41 -4.63 13.58
C VAL A 172 2.20 -3.99 12.87
N SER A 173 0.98 -4.27 13.33
CA SER A 173 -0.23 -3.73 12.72
C SER A 173 -0.33 -2.20 12.82
N LYS A 174 0.11 -1.62 13.93
CA LYS A 174 0.16 -0.15 14.10
C LYS A 174 1.15 0.52 13.17
N LEU A 175 2.31 -0.09 12.95
CA LEU A 175 3.31 0.44 12.00
C LEU A 175 2.76 0.42 10.57
N ILE A 176 2.16 -0.70 10.16
CA ILE A 176 1.60 -0.87 8.81
C ILE A 176 0.39 0.05 8.58
N ASN A 177 -0.60 0.01 9.48
CA ASN A 177 -1.88 0.68 9.25
C ASN A 177 -1.90 2.14 9.70
N CYS A 178 -1.10 2.50 10.70
CA CYS A 178 -1.16 3.80 11.36
C CYS A 178 0.17 4.59 11.32
N GLY A 179 1.26 3.97 10.83
CA GLY A 179 2.58 4.58 10.72
C GLY A 179 3.33 4.80 12.03
N SER A 180 2.82 4.33 13.18
CA SER A 180 3.46 4.54 14.49
C SER A 180 2.98 3.59 15.57
N ILE A 181 3.91 3.02 16.34
CA ILE A 181 3.61 2.13 17.48
C ILE A 181 2.84 2.83 18.61
N HIS A 182 2.89 4.16 18.70
CA HIS A 182 2.29 4.93 19.79
C HIS A 182 0.80 5.17 19.60
N LYS A 183 0.22 4.73 18.48
CA LYS A 183 -1.21 4.84 18.23
C LYS A 183 -1.99 3.88 19.13
N PRO A 184 -3.21 4.23 19.57
CA PRO A 184 -4.06 3.31 20.32
C PRO A 184 -4.39 2.05 19.51
N ASP A 185 -4.52 0.90 20.16
CA ASP A 185 -4.87 -0.36 19.48
C ASP A 185 -6.19 -0.24 18.70
N SER A 186 -7.15 0.53 19.23
CA SER A 186 -8.44 0.81 18.60
C SER A 186 -8.36 1.59 17.28
N SER A 187 -7.19 2.14 16.93
CA SER A 187 -6.98 2.81 15.65
C SER A 187 -6.58 1.86 14.53
N VAL A 188 -6.18 0.62 14.86
CA VAL A 188 -5.80 -0.38 13.88
C VAL A 188 -7.06 -0.94 13.23
N ILE A 189 -7.22 -0.68 11.94
CA ILE A 189 -8.29 -1.27 11.16
C ILE A 189 -8.01 -2.77 10.97
N GLY A 190 -8.98 -3.59 11.37
CA GLY A 190 -8.96 -5.04 11.17
C GLY A 190 -7.96 -5.79 12.05
N LEU A 191 -7.73 -5.34 13.28
CA LEU A 191 -6.74 -5.95 14.18
C LEU A 191 -7.02 -7.44 14.44
N THR A 192 -8.28 -7.83 14.63
CA THR A 192 -8.67 -9.23 14.84
C THR A 192 -8.34 -10.08 13.61
N GLU A 193 -8.61 -9.58 12.41
CA GLU A 193 -8.29 -10.26 11.15
C GLU A 193 -6.78 -10.43 10.99
N ARG A 194 -5.98 -9.42 11.35
CA ARG A 194 -4.51 -9.49 11.32
C ARG A 194 -3.98 -10.54 12.29
N ILE A 195 -4.50 -10.58 13.52
CA ILE A 195 -4.15 -11.61 14.51
C ILE A 195 -4.44 -13.01 13.97
N ASN A 196 -5.64 -13.21 13.42
CA ASN A 196 -6.06 -14.50 12.85
C ASN A 196 -5.19 -14.90 11.66
N ALA A 197 -4.87 -13.96 10.77
CA ALA A 197 -3.98 -14.20 9.64
C ALA A 197 -2.57 -14.56 10.09
N THR A 198 -2.02 -13.89 11.11
CA THR A 198 -0.72 -14.22 11.70
C THR A 198 -0.71 -15.63 12.27
N ALA A 199 -1.73 -16.01 13.05
CA ALA A 199 -1.86 -17.36 13.57
C ALA A 199 -1.94 -18.41 12.45
N LYS A 200 -2.70 -18.14 11.39
CA LYS A 200 -2.77 -18.99 10.20
C LYS A 200 -1.40 -19.18 9.55
N TYR A 201 -0.65 -18.11 9.31
CA TYR A 201 0.65 -18.23 8.64
C TYR A 201 1.73 -18.85 9.51
N LYS A 202 1.67 -18.69 10.83
CA LYS A 202 2.51 -19.47 11.75
C LYS A 202 2.32 -20.97 11.54
N GLN A 203 1.07 -21.42 11.49
CA GLN A 203 0.75 -22.84 11.23
C GLN A 203 1.25 -23.29 9.84
N VAL A 204 1.00 -22.49 8.80
CA VAL A 204 1.48 -22.78 7.42
C VAL A 204 2.99 -22.93 7.37
N LEU A 205 3.74 -22.15 8.17
CA LEU A 205 5.20 -22.18 8.24
C LEU A 205 5.74 -23.13 9.32
N GLY A 206 4.88 -23.96 9.93
CA GLY A 206 5.29 -24.99 10.88
C GLY A 206 5.67 -24.47 12.28
N LEU A 207 5.29 -23.25 12.63
CA LEU A 207 5.45 -22.71 13.98
C LEU A 207 4.31 -23.25 14.87
N THR A 208 4.67 -23.98 15.92
CA THR A 208 3.71 -24.47 16.91
C THR A 208 3.27 -23.33 17.83
N ASN A 209 1.96 -23.27 18.12
CA ASN A 209 1.46 -22.40 19.19
C ASN A 209 2.03 -22.92 20.52
N ASN A 210 2.91 -22.14 21.15
CA ASN A 210 3.21 -22.33 22.58
C ASN A 210 2.07 -21.76 23.42
#